data_AF-A3BAI2-F1
#
_entry.id   AF-A3BAI2-F1
#
_cell.length_a   1.000
_cell.length_b   1.000
_cell.length_c   1.000
_cell.angle_alpha   90.00
_cell.angle_beta   90.00
_cell.angle_gamma   90.00
#
_symmetry.space_group_name_H-M   'P 1'
#
loop_
_entity.id
_entity.type
_entity.pdbx_description
1 polymer ?
#
loop_
_entity_poly.entity_id
_entity_poly.type
_entity_poly.pdbx_seq_one_letter_code
_entity_poly.pdbx_strand_id
1 'polypeptide(L)'
;MASSTKIPFLLLAVLLLLSIAFPSEGAGAAAAAAEGWPAAGNLRPWECSPKCAGRCSNTQYKKACLTFCNKCCAKCLCVPPGTYGNKGACPCYNNWKTKEGGPKCP
;
A
#
# COMPACT_ATOMS: atom_id res chain seq x y z
N MET A 1 -42.25 -7.28 -49.41
CA MET A 1 -41.46 -6.21 -48.74
C MET A 1 -41.87 -6.15 -47.28
N ALA A 2 -41.27 -6.95 -46.38
CA ALA A 2 -41.72 -7.03 -44.97
C ALA A 2 -40.63 -7.44 -43.96
N SER A 3 -39.35 -7.14 -44.24
CA SER A 3 -38.24 -7.57 -43.37
C SER A 3 -37.31 -6.45 -42.91
N SER A 4 -37.39 -5.25 -43.49
CA SER A 4 -36.37 -4.21 -43.29
C SER A 4 -36.46 -3.45 -41.96
N THR A 5 -37.64 -3.39 -41.32
CA THR A 5 -37.83 -2.64 -40.06
C THR A 5 -37.55 -3.45 -38.79
N LYS A 6 -37.44 -4.79 -38.89
CA LYS A 6 -37.09 -5.66 -37.75
C LYS A 6 -35.58 -5.77 -37.55
N ILE A 7 -34.80 -5.62 -38.62
CA ILE A 7 -33.33 -5.63 -38.61
C ILE A 7 -32.74 -4.47 -37.77
N PRO A 8 -33.16 -3.19 -37.92
CA PRO A 8 -32.64 -2.12 -37.07
C PRO A 8 -33.07 -2.30 -35.61
N PHE A 9 -34.26 -2.85 -35.35
CA PHE A 9 -34.73 -3.09 -33.98
C PHE A 9 -33.95 -4.21 -33.28
N LEU A 10 -33.61 -5.28 -34.01
CA LEU A 10 -32.73 -6.35 -33.52
C LEU A 10 -31.30 -5.87 -33.31
N LEU A 11 -30.75 -5.05 -34.22
CA LEU A 11 -29.41 -4.47 -34.07
C LEU A 11 -29.34 -3.52 -32.86
N LEU A 12 -30.36 -2.68 -32.64
CA LEU A 12 -30.42 -1.77 -31.48
C LEU A 12 -30.52 -2.56 -30.16
N ALA A 13 -31.29 -3.65 -30.14
CA ALA A 13 -31.42 -4.51 -28.98
C ALA A 13 -30.10 -5.23 -28.64
N VAL A 14 -29.36 -5.72 -29.63
CA VAL A 14 -28.06 -6.38 -29.43
C VAL A 14 -26.99 -5.38 -28.94
N LEU A 15 -26.99 -4.15 -29.44
CA LEU A 15 -26.11 -3.07 -28.97
C LEU A 15 -26.37 -2.69 -27.51
N LEU A 16 -27.64 -2.68 -27.08
CA LEU A 16 -28.02 -2.41 -25.68
C LEU A 16 -27.61 -3.56 -24.74
N LEU A 17 -27.66 -4.80 -25.21
CA LEU A 17 -27.23 -5.98 -24.44
C LEU A 17 -25.71 -6.05 -24.27
N LEU A 18 -24.91 -5.51 -25.20
CA LEU A 18 -23.44 -5.47 -25.06
C LEU A 18 -22.97 -4.50 -23.96
N SER A 19 -23.77 -3.49 -23.60
CA SER A 19 -23.38 -2.49 -22.58
C SER A 19 -23.45 -3.04 -21.14
N ILE A 20 -24.29 -4.04 -20.88
CA ILE A 20 -24.41 -4.69 -19.56
C ILE A 20 -23.35 -5.78 -19.30
N ALA A 21 -22.61 -6.22 -20.33
CA ALA A 21 -21.62 -7.29 -20.20
C ALA A 21 -20.23 -6.81 -19.74
N PHE A 22 -19.96 -5.49 -19.71
CA PHE A 22 -18.69 -4.93 -19.27
C PHE A 22 -18.87 -4.05 -18.02
N PRO A 23 -19.03 -4.64 -16.82
CA PRO A 23 -18.80 -3.88 -15.61
C PRO A 23 -17.33 -3.41 -15.63
N SER A 24 -17.11 -2.10 -15.56
CA SER A 24 -15.78 -1.56 -15.29
C SER A 24 -15.37 -2.01 -13.89
N GLU A 25 -14.57 -3.06 -13.82
CA GLU A 25 -13.89 -3.47 -12.60
C GLU A 25 -12.81 -2.42 -12.28
N GLY A 26 -13.25 -1.32 -11.66
CA GLY A 26 -12.36 -0.44 -10.93
C GLY A 26 -11.80 -1.23 -9.74
N ALA A 27 -10.64 -1.85 -9.94
CA ALA A 27 -9.86 -2.45 -8.86
C ALA A 27 -9.60 -1.38 -7.78
N GLY A 28 -10.27 -1.52 -6.64
CA GLY A 28 -10.24 -0.57 -5.53
C GLY A 28 -10.48 -1.24 -4.19
N ALA A 29 -9.57 -2.15 -3.83
CA ALA A 29 -9.21 -2.59 -2.48
C ALA A 29 -10.33 -2.92 -1.47
N ALA A 30 -10.55 -4.22 -1.29
CA ALA A 30 -10.92 -4.78 -0.01
C ALA A 30 -9.85 -4.44 1.06
N ALA A 31 -10.28 -4.02 2.25
CA ALA A 31 -9.48 -4.16 3.45
C ALA A 31 -10.39 -4.43 4.64
N ALA A 32 -10.48 -5.71 4.97
CA ALA A 32 -11.00 -6.23 6.21
C ALA A 32 -10.36 -5.50 7.40
N ALA A 33 -11.19 -5.03 8.33
CA ALA A 33 -10.76 -4.69 9.67
C ALA A 33 -10.42 -5.99 10.40
N ALA A 34 -9.13 -6.34 10.38
CA ALA A 34 -8.60 -7.43 11.19
C ALA A 34 -8.40 -6.96 12.63
N GLU A 35 -8.90 -7.80 13.53
CA GLU A 35 -8.81 -7.73 14.98
C GLU A 35 -7.36 -7.74 15.49
N GLY A 36 -7.12 -6.98 16.56
CA GLY A 36 -6.11 -7.24 17.60
C GLY A 36 -4.63 -7.05 17.23
N TRP A 37 -4.06 -5.88 17.54
CA TRP A 37 -2.70 -5.71 18.11
C TRP A 37 -2.60 -4.25 18.64
N PRO A 38 -1.92 -3.96 19.77
CA PRO A 38 -1.85 -2.61 20.31
C PRO A 38 -1.23 -1.65 19.29
N ALA A 39 -2.05 -0.71 18.81
CA ALA A 39 -1.66 0.38 17.93
C ALA A 39 -0.68 1.31 18.66
N ALA A 40 0.61 1.05 18.50
CA ALA A 40 1.67 2.02 18.76
C ALA A 40 2.37 2.39 17.43
N GLY A 41 1.54 2.60 16.42
CA GLY A 41 1.94 3.08 15.10
C GLY A 41 0.74 3.70 14.42
N ASN A 42 0.77 5.03 14.22
CA ASN A 42 -0.32 5.75 13.55
C ASN A 42 -0.32 5.55 12.03
N LEU A 43 0.67 4.85 11.47
CA LEU A 43 0.81 4.73 10.02
C LEU A 43 0.15 3.46 9.49
N ARG A 44 -0.40 3.59 8.30
CA ARG A 44 -0.86 2.46 7.50
C ARG A 44 0.29 1.90 6.66
N PRO A 45 0.24 0.62 6.25
CA PRO A 45 1.34 -0.01 5.49
C PRO A 45 1.73 0.73 4.21
N TRP A 46 0.78 1.39 3.52
CA TRP A 46 1.06 2.17 2.31
C TRP A 46 1.74 3.52 2.60
N GLU A 47 1.62 4.05 3.82
CA GLU A 47 2.26 5.31 4.23
C GLU A 47 3.74 5.14 4.61
N CYS A 48 4.20 3.88 4.69
CA CYS A 48 5.59 3.55 4.98
C CYS A 48 6.56 4.03 3.88
N SER A 49 6.22 3.84 2.61
CA SER A 49 7.07 4.18 1.47
C SER A 49 7.56 5.65 1.47
N PRO A 50 6.67 6.66 1.53
CA PRO A 50 7.10 8.06 1.53
C PRO A 50 7.88 8.44 2.79
N LYS A 51 7.54 7.86 3.96
CA LYS A 51 8.23 8.14 5.23
C LYS A 51 9.63 7.54 5.24
N CYS A 52 9.78 6.33 4.75
CA CYS A 52 11.09 5.69 4.57
C CYS A 52 11.93 6.39 3.51
N ALA A 53 11.34 6.96 2.46
CA ALA A 53 12.05 7.80 1.50
C ALA A 53 12.65 9.04 2.18
N GLY A 54 11.89 9.70 3.08
CA GLY A 54 12.40 10.80 3.89
C GLY A 54 13.53 10.37 4.83
N ARG A 55 13.36 9.26 5.56
CA ARG A 55 14.35 8.70 6.48
C ARG A 55 15.67 8.33 5.79
N CYS A 56 15.58 7.75 4.59
CA CYS A 56 16.71 7.29 3.79
C CYS A 56 17.20 8.34 2.76
N SER A 57 16.81 9.62 2.91
CA SER A 57 17.20 10.66 1.94
C SER A 57 18.68 11.03 2.01
N ASN A 58 19.28 10.99 3.21
CA ASN A 58 20.66 11.41 3.46
C ASN A 58 21.64 10.24 3.68
N THR A 59 21.39 9.09 3.04
CA THR A 59 22.30 7.95 3.10
C THR A 59 22.80 7.55 1.72
N GLN A 60 24.08 7.19 1.66
CA GLN A 60 24.74 6.61 0.50
C GLN A 60 24.22 5.19 0.20
N TYR A 61 23.69 4.47 1.20
CA TYR A 61 23.14 3.11 1.04
C TYR A 61 21.61 3.11 0.86
N LYS A 62 21.10 3.95 -0.03
CA LYS A 62 19.67 4.23 -0.17
C LYS A 62 18.81 2.99 -0.37
N LYS A 63 19.22 2.06 -1.25
CA LYS A 63 18.48 0.81 -1.50
C LYS A 63 18.34 -0.05 -0.24
N ALA A 64 19.45 -0.32 0.44
CA ALA A 64 19.45 -1.12 1.67
C ALA A 64 18.62 -0.44 2.77
N CYS A 65 18.79 0.87 2.96
CA CYS A 65 18.02 1.64 3.93
C CYS A 65 16.51 1.53 3.69
N LEU A 66 16.06 1.70 2.43
CA LEU A 66 14.65 1.60 2.09
C LEU A 66 14.10 0.19 2.37
N THR A 67 14.85 -0.86 2.03
CA THR A 67 14.45 -2.25 2.29
C THR A 67 14.24 -2.50 3.78
N PHE A 68 15.21 -2.12 4.63
CA PHE A 68 15.09 -2.32 6.07
C PHE A 68 14.05 -1.40 6.70
N CYS A 69 13.99 -0.12 6.30
CA CYS A 69 13.00 0.81 6.80
C CYS A 69 11.57 0.33 6.51
N ASN A 70 11.28 -0.09 5.27
CA ASN A 70 9.95 -0.58 4.90
C ASN A 70 9.58 -1.85 5.67
N LYS A 71 10.55 -2.75 5.89
CA LYS A 71 10.34 -3.94 6.73
C LYS A 71 9.99 -3.55 8.17
N CYS A 72 10.69 -2.55 8.73
CA CYS A 72 10.46 -2.03 10.09
C CYS A 72 9.13 -1.31 10.21
N CYS A 73 8.77 -0.51 9.22
CA CYS A 73 7.51 0.18 9.17
C CYS A 73 6.33 -0.80 9.00
N ALA A 74 6.44 -1.83 8.16
CA ALA A 74 5.38 -2.83 8.03
C ALA A 74 5.11 -3.60 9.33
N LYS A 75 6.13 -3.80 10.16
CA LYS A 75 5.98 -4.48 11.45
C LYS A 75 5.50 -3.57 12.58
N CYS A 76 6.05 -2.35 12.64
CA CYS A 76 5.86 -1.43 13.76
C CYS A 76 4.89 -0.28 13.46
N LEU A 77 4.50 -0.10 12.20
CA LEU A 77 3.60 0.95 11.72
C LEU A 77 4.02 2.36 12.16
N CYS A 78 5.34 2.57 12.33
CA CYS A 78 5.95 3.79 12.84
C CYS A 78 7.31 4.02 12.17
N VAL A 79 7.59 5.23 11.72
CA VAL A 79 8.90 5.67 11.21
C VAL A 79 9.31 6.92 11.97
N PRO A 80 10.48 6.93 12.63
CA PRO A 80 10.87 8.10 13.42
C PRO A 80 11.27 9.30 12.55
N PRO A 81 11.12 10.53 13.05
CA PRO A 81 11.37 11.75 12.28
C PRO A 81 12.87 12.00 12.03
N GLY A 82 13.16 12.70 10.93
CA GLY A 82 14.53 13.03 10.49
C GLY A 82 15.18 11.91 9.69
N THR A 83 16.46 12.08 9.37
CA THR A 83 17.29 11.10 8.61
C THR A 83 18.20 10.26 9.49
N TYR A 84 18.40 10.66 10.75
CA TYR A 84 19.24 9.97 11.72
C TYR A 84 18.68 10.16 13.15
N GLY A 85 18.96 9.24 14.06
CA GLY A 85 18.57 9.36 15.48
C GLY A 85 17.06 9.22 15.75
N ASN A 86 16.55 9.81 16.84
CA ASN A 86 15.11 9.87 17.19
C ASN A 86 14.36 8.54 17.26
N LYS A 87 15.07 7.41 17.37
CA LYS A 87 14.44 6.08 17.38
C LYS A 87 13.51 5.90 18.60
N GLY A 88 13.74 6.64 19.70
CA GLY A 88 12.86 6.66 20.87
C GLY A 88 11.42 7.11 20.58
N ALA A 89 11.17 7.84 19.49
CA ALA A 89 9.82 8.20 19.07
C ALA A 89 8.99 6.98 18.62
N CYS A 90 9.64 5.89 18.20
CA CYS A 90 9.01 4.64 17.80
C CYS A 90 9.68 3.47 18.55
N PRO A 91 9.22 3.10 19.75
CA PRO A 91 9.86 2.05 20.56
C PRO A 91 10.01 0.71 19.83
N CYS A 92 8.99 0.26 19.09
CA CYS A 92 9.06 -0.96 18.29
C CYS A 92 10.17 -0.90 17.22
N TYR A 93 10.29 0.25 16.53
CA TYR A 93 11.33 0.46 15.50
C TYR A 93 12.73 0.46 16.10
N ASN A 94 12.90 1.03 17.31
CA ASN A 94 14.17 1.06 18.02
C ASN A 94 14.60 -0.30 18.57
N ASN A 95 13.63 -1.05 19.10
CA ASN A 95 13.84 -2.33 19.77
C ASN A 95 13.99 -3.49 18.80
N TRP A 96 13.79 -3.28 17.50
CA TRP A 96 14.00 -4.35 16.53
C TRP A 96 15.48 -4.56 16.25
N LYS A 97 16.01 -5.70 16.73
CA LYS A 97 17.42 -6.06 16.63
C LYS A 97 17.67 -7.21 15.65
N THR A 98 18.91 -7.33 15.18
CA THR A 98 19.41 -8.52 14.47
C THR A 98 19.67 -9.64 15.48
N LYS A 99 19.97 -10.86 14.99
CA LYS A 99 20.33 -11.99 15.87
C LYS A 99 21.61 -11.73 16.69
N GLU A 100 22.47 -10.86 16.19
CA GLU A 100 23.73 -10.42 16.81
C GLU A 100 23.52 -9.26 17.80
N GLY A 101 22.28 -8.81 18.02
CA GLY A 101 21.93 -7.73 18.95
C GLY A 101 22.05 -6.31 18.38
N GLY A 102 22.56 -6.15 17.15
CA GLY A 102 22.68 -4.85 16.49
C GLY A 102 21.33 -4.24 16.08
N PRO A 103 21.25 -2.91 15.86
CA PRO A 103 20.04 -2.26 15.37
C PRO A 103 19.71 -2.75 13.95
N LYS A 104 18.50 -3.28 13.76
CA LYS A 104 18.05 -3.79 12.45
C LYS A 104 17.46 -2.69 11.56
N CYS A 105 16.87 -1.67 12.18
CA CYS A 105 16.21 -0.58 11.50
C CYS A 105 17.11 0.65 11.37
N PRO A 106 17.11 1.33 10.21
CA PRO A 106 18.00 2.46 9.93
C PRO A 106 17.77 3.67 10.83
#